data_AF-A0A7W0MMT6-F1
#
_entry.id   AF-A0A7W0MMT6-F1
#
_cell.length_a   1.000
_cell.length_b   1.000
_cell.length_c   1.000
_cell.angle_alpha   90.00
_cell.angle_beta   90.00
_cell.angle_gamma   90.00
#
_symmetry.space_group_name_H-M   'P 1'
#
loop_
_entity.id
_entity.type
_entity.pdbx_description
1 polymer ?
#
loop_
_entity_poly.entity_id
_entity_poly.type
_entity_poly.pdbx_seq_one_letter_code
_entity_poly.pdbx_strand_id
1 'polypeptide(L)'
;MRPWAEPVYGVPPSQVVGSQIAVTYEVVDGVPNFERQPEVFFVDDGPGKPVGILRHIGRQPVIAFGNFDGDFEMLQYATASDGGGPRLGLIVH
;
A
#
# COMPACT_ATOMS: atom_id res chain seq x y z
N MET A 1 -10.55 -1.58 2.34
CA MET A 1 -10.17 -0.16 2.34
C MET A 1 -10.67 0.58 1.11
N ARG A 2 -10.24 0.24 -0.11
CA ARG A 2 -10.56 1.02 -1.34
C ARG A 2 -12.03 1.42 -1.55
N PRO A 3 -13.06 0.57 -1.29
CA PRO A 3 -14.46 0.95 -1.55
C PRO A 3 -15.04 2.03 -0.63
N TRP A 4 -14.42 2.32 0.52
CA TRP A 4 -15.02 3.18 1.55
C TRP A 4 -14.06 4.20 2.19
N ALA A 5 -12.76 4.12 1.92
CA ALA A 5 -11.78 5.03 2.51
C ALA A 5 -11.99 6.50 2.11
N GLU A 6 -12.45 6.76 0.88
CA GLU A 6 -12.68 8.12 0.39
C GLU A 6 -13.76 8.88 1.18
N PRO A 7 -14.99 8.36 1.36
CA PRO A 7 -16.02 9.06 2.13
C PRO A 7 -15.72 9.19 3.63
N VAL A 8 -14.82 8.39 4.20
CA VAL A 8 -14.51 8.39 5.65
C VAL A 8 -13.23 9.17 5.98
N TYR A 9 -12.18 9.01 5.17
CA TYR A 9 -10.86 9.59 5.42
C TYR A 9 -10.45 10.65 4.40
N GLY A 10 -11.24 10.86 3.34
CA GLY A 10 -10.87 11.75 2.23
C GLY A 10 -9.71 11.22 1.38
N VAL A 11 -9.39 9.92 1.48
CA VAL A 11 -8.29 9.28 0.74
C VAL A 11 -8.85 8.54 -0.47
N PRO A 12 -8.54 8.98 -1.71
CA PRO A 12 -9.08 8.34 -2.91
C PRO A 12 -8.49 6.94 -3.11
N PRO A 13 -9.18 6.04 -3.84
CA PRO A 13 -8.71 4.67 -4.05
C PRO A 13 -7.29 4.54 -4.63
N SER A 14 -6.85 5.52 -5.42
CA SER A 14 -5.51 5.59 -6.01
C SER A 14 -4.39 5.82 -4.99
N GLN A 15 -4.72 6.28 -3.78
CA GLN A 15 -3.79 6.50 -2.67
C GLN A 15 -3.90 5.41 -1.58
N VAL A 16 -4.65 4.34 -1.84
CA VAL A 16 -4.82 3.22 -0.90
C VAL A 16 -4.00 2.02 -1.36
N VAL A 17 -2.94 1.72 -0.61
CA VAL A 17 -2.14 0.49 -0.71
C VAL A 17 -2.70 -0.53 0.28
N GLY A 18 -2.66 -1.82 -0.07
CA GLY A 18 -3.18 -2.91 0.73
C GLY A 18 -2.91 -4.25 0.07
N SER A 19 -3.11 -5.35 0.82
CA SER A 19 -2.98 -6.71 0.28
C SER A 19 -3.92 -6.93 -0.91
N GLN A 20 -3.44 -7.67 -1.91
CA GLN A 20 -4.10 -7.87 -3.20
C GLN A 20 -4.24 -9.35 -3.52
N ILE A 21 -5.36 -9.67 -4.15
CA ILE A 21 -5.63 -10.95 -4.79
C ILE A 21 -5.29 -10.78 -6.27
N ALA A 22 -4.79 -11.84 -6.91
CA ALA A 22 -4.52 -11.82 -8.34
C ALA A 22 -5.81 -11.57 -9.14
N VAL A 23 -5.68 -10.83 -10.23
CA VAL A 23 -6.79 -10.47 -11.11
C VAL A 23 -6.37 -10.74 -12.55
N THR A 24 -7.25 -11.40 -13.30
CA THR A 24 -7.11 -11.58 -14.74
C THR A 24 -8.04 -10.62 -15.47
N TYR A 25 -7.60 -10.16 -16.64
CA TYR A 25 -8.44 -9.41 -17.56
C TYR A 25 -8.98 -10.36 -18.62
N GLU A 26 -10.28 -10.28 -18.86
CA GLU A 26 -10.97 -11.07 -19.88
C GLU A 26 -12.07 -10.23 -20.56
N VAL A 27 -12.56 -10.73 -21.69
CA VAL A 27 -13.72 -10.15 -22.38
C VAL A 27 -14.78 -11.24 -22.49
N VAL A 28 -15.88 -11.07 -21.76
CA VAL A 28 -17.02 -12.00 -21.75
C VAL A 28 -18.19 -11.34 -22.45
N ASP A 29 -18.70 -11.97 -23.51
CA ASP A 29 -19.80 -11.44 -24.34
C ASP A 29 -19.54 -10.01 -24.86
N GLY A 30 -18.28 -9.70 -25.17
CA GLY A 30 -17.85 -8.37 -25.65
C GLY A 30 -17.67 -7.32 -24.55
N VAL A 31 -17.86 -7.68 -23.27
CA VAL A 31 -17.72 -6.79 -22.12
C VAL A 31 -16.38 -7.04 -21.40
N PRO A 32 -15.53 -6.01 -21.24
CA PRO A 32 -14.33 -6.10 -20.40
C PRO A 32 -14.68 -6.47 -18.95
N ASN A 33 -14.05 -7.52 -18.44
CA ASN A 33 -14.23 -7.99 -17.07
C ASN A 33 -12.87 -8.23 -16.39
N PHE A 34 -12.86 -8.09 -15.06
CA PHE A 34 -11.72 -8.37 -14.21
C PHE A 34 -12.10 -9.45 -13.21
N GLU A 35 -11.59 -10.66 -13.38
CA GLU A 35 -11.90 -11.80 -12.51
C GLU A 35 -10.87 -11.92 -11.39
N ARG A 36 -11.34 -12.06 -10.15
CA ARG A 36 -10.48 -12.31 -8.99
C ARG A 36 -10.13 -13.80 -8.93
N GLN A 37 -8.84 -14.10 -8.93
CA GLN A 37 -8.34 -15.46 -8.85
C GLN A 37 -8.23 -15.93 -7.39
N PRO A 38 -8.31 -17.23 -7.08
CA PRO A 38 -8.07 -17.75 -5.73
C PRO A 38 -6.57 -17.79 -5.39
N GLU A 39 -5.85 -16.70 -5.66
CA GLU A 39 -4.40 -16.59 -5.53
C GLU A 39 -4.02 -15.24 -4.88
N VAL A 40 -3.08 -15.29 -3.94
CA VAL A 40 -2.54 -14.09 -3.31
C VAL A 40 -1.52 -13.45 -4.25
N PHE A 41 -1.76 -12.20 -4.65
CA PHE A 41 -0.82 -11.46 -5.48
C PHE A 41 0.22 -10.71 -4.65
N PHE A 42 -0.21 -10.12 -3.54
CA PHE A 42 0.64 -9.29 -2.70
C PHE A 42 0.09 -9.20 -1.28
N VAL A 43 0.99 -9.26 -0.29
CA VAL A 43 0.67 -9.07 1.13
C VAL A 43 1.30 -7.75 1.58
N ASP A 44 0.46 -6.80 2.00
CA ASP A 44 0.87 -5.47 2.44
C ASP A 44 1.09 -5.43 3.96
N ASP A 45 2.03 -6.26 4.43
CA ASP A 45 2.37 -6.34 5.85
C ASP A 45 3.87 -6.55 6.07
N GLY A 46 4.40 -6.00 7.17
CA GLY A 46 5.83 -6.02 7.50
C GLY A 46 6.72 -5.61 6.32
N PRO A 47 7.66 -6.48 5.87
CA PRO A 47 8.51 -6.22 4.70
C PRO A 47 7.74 -5.98 3.39
N GLY A 48 6.47 -6.39 3.32
CA GLY A 48 5.60 -6.13 2.18
C GLY A 48 5.27 -4.64 2.02
N LYS A 49 5.06 -3.90 3.11
CA LYS A 49 4.67 -2.47 3.08
C LYS A 49 5.62 -1.58 2.28
N PRO A 50 6.96 -1.59 2.47
CA PRO A 50 7.85 -0.78 1.64
C PRO A 50 7.81 -1.18 0.16
N VAL A 51 7.63 -2.47 -0.15
CA VAL A 51 7.44 -2.94 -1.54
C VAL A 51 6.13 -2.42 -2.13
N GLY A 52 5.04 -2.45 -1.34
CA GLY A 52 3.73 -1.91 -1.71
C GLY A 52 3.79 -0.42 -2.03
N ILE A 53 4.42 0.36 -1.14
CA ILE A 53 4.65 1.80 -1.31
C ILE A 53 5.45 2.07 -2.60
N LEU A 54 6.58 1.39 -2.80
CA LEU A 54 7.41 1.58 -3.99
C LEU A 54 6.63 1.25 -5.27
N ARG A 55 5.91 0.13 -5.32
CA ARG A 55 5.20 -0.31 -6.53
C ARG A 55 4.00 0.59 -6.88
N HIS A 56 3.26 1.06 -5.88
CA HIS A 56 2.05 1.84 -6.10
C HIS A 56 2.28 3.34 -6.19
N ILE A 57 3.18 3.88 -5.35
CA ILE A 57 3.42 5.32 -5.22
C ILE A 57 4.72 5.72 -5.95
N GLY A 58 5.72 4.84 -5.97
CA GLY A 58 7.01 5.11 -6.64
C GLY A 58 7.87 6.15 -5.93
N ARG A 59 7.53 6.52 -4.69
CA ARG A 59 8.22 7.54 -3.90
C ARG A 59 8.36 7.10 -2.46
N GLN A 60 9.54 7.33 -1.90
CA GLN A 60 9.80 7.10 -0.49
C GLN A 60 9.06 8.17 0.35
N PRO A 61 8.26 7.78 1.36
CA PRO A 61 7.57 8.74 2.22
C PRO A 61 8.57 9.55 3.07
N VAL A 62 8.21 10.81 3.35
CA VAL A 62 8.95 11.66 4.30
C VAL A 62 8.41 11.57 5.72
N ILE A 63 7.15 11.14 5.88
CA ILE A 63 6.48 10.91 7.15
C ILE A 63 5.72 9.58 7.06
N ALA A 64 5.82 8.74 8.10
CA ALA A 64 5.03 7.52 8.24
C ALA A 64 4.55 7.34 9.69
N PHE A 65 3.36 6.76 9.84
CA PHE A 65 2.71 6.50 11.13
C PHE A 65 2.29 5.03 11.18
N GLY A 66 2.56 4.36 12.30
CA GLY A 66 2.20 2.98 12.57
C GLY A 66 1.73 2.78 14.00
N ASN A 67 1.21 1.60 14.29
CA ASN A 67 0.69 1.25 15.61
C ASN A 67 0.97 -0.19 16.05
N PHE A 68 1.70 -0.97 15.25
CA PHE A 68 2.13 -2.30 15.64
C PHE A 68 3.45 -2.69 14.98
N ASP A 69 4.02 -3.82 15.40
CA ASP A 69 5.38 -4.24 15.00
C ASP A 69 5.52 -4.47 13.48
N GLY A 70 4.45 -4.87 12.78
CA GLY A 70 4.47 -5.02 11.33
C GLY A 70 4.46 -3.69 10.56
N ASP A 71 4.48 -2.54 11.23
CA ASP A 71 4.79 -1.24 10.63
C ASP A 71 6.30 -0.95 10.61
N PHE A 72 7.13 -1.76 11.26
CA PHE A 72 8.56 -1.48 11.44
C PHE A 72 9.29 -1.22 10.13
N GLU A 73 9.16 -2.07 9.12
CA GLU A 73 9.85 -1.90 7.84
C GLU A 73 9.34 -0.70 7.04
N MET A 74 8.05 -0.34 7.18
CA MET A 74 7.51 0.89 6.60
C MET A 74 8.13 2.12 7.25
N LEU A 75 8.20 2.16 8.58
CA LEU A 75 8.79 3.26 9.35
C LEU A 75 10.30 3.36 9.09
N GLN A 76 10.99 2.22 9.02
CA GLN A 76 12.38 2.14 8.63
C GLN A 76 12.57 2.66 7.21
N TYR A 77 11.75 2.24 6.24
CA TYR A 77 11.85 2.74 4.87
C TYR A 77 11.58 4.24 4.78
N ALA A 78 10.60 4.78 5.51
CA ALA A 78 10.36 6.21 5.52
C ALA A 78 11.54 7.01 6.12
N THR A 79 12.21 6.48 7.14
CA THR A 79 13.28 7.17 7.89
C THR A 79 14.71 6.83 7.42
N ALA A 80 14.88 5.82 6.56
CA ALA A 80 16.15 5.48 5.92
C ALA A 80 16.57 6.63 4.98
N SER A 81 17.49 7.47 5.41
CA SER A 81 17.90 8.66 4.68
C SER A 81 19.05 8.35 3.70
N ASP A 82 18.75 8.30 2.41
CA ASP A 82 19.76 8.33 1.33
C ASP A 82 19.98 9.75 0.73
N GLY A 83 19.09 10.71 1.02
CA GLY A 83 19.06 12.03 0.36
C GLY A 83 19.14 13.26 1.27
N GLY A 84 19.27 13.07 2.59
CA GLY A 84 19.20 14.15 3.58
C GLY A 84 17.79 14.72 3.79
N GLY A 85 17.66 15.64 4.74
CA GLY A 85 16.41 16.32 5.08
C GLY A 85 15.64 15.72 6.26
N PRO A 86 14.74 16.49 6.90
CA PRO A 86 13.95 16.00 8.03
C PRO A 86 12.97 14.89 7.61
N ARG A 87 12.90 13.83 8.42
CA ARG A 87 11.99 12.69 8.23
C ARG A 87 11.38 12.28 9.57
N LEU A 88 10.17 11.72 9.53
CA LEU A 88 9.46 11.31 10.74
C LEU A 88 8.85 9.91 10.58
N GLY A 89 9.20 9.01 11.49
CA GLY A 89 8.47 7.77 11.73
C GLY A 89 7.88 7.82 13.14
N LEU A 90 6.57 7.59 13.28
CA LEU A 90 5.91 7.47 14.57
C LEU A 90 5.28 6.09 14.71
N ILE A 91 5.53 5.43 15.84
CA ILE A 91 4.81 4.22 16.25
C ILE A 91 4.08 4.48 17.57
N VAL A 92 2.80 4.13 17.63
CA VAL A 92 1.98 4.19 18.85
C VAL A 92 1.49 2.78 19.15
N HIS A 93 2.17 2.10 20.07
CA HIS A 93 1.91 0.69 20.43
C HIS A 93 0.92 0.57 21.59
#